data_AF-A0AAX6MG80-F1
#
_entry.id   AF-A0AAX6MG80-F1
#
_cell.length_a   1.000
_cell.length_b   1.000
_cell.length_c   1.000
_cell.angle_alpha   90.00
_cell.angle_beta   90.00
_cell.angle_gamma   90.00
#
_symmetry.space_group_name_H-M   'P 1'
#
loop_
_entity.id
_entity.type
_entity.pdbx_description
1 polymer ?
#
loop_
_entity_poly.entity_id
_entity_poly.type
_entity_poly.pdbx_seq_one_letter_code
_entity_poly.pdbx_strand_id
1 'polypeptide(L)'
;MQKNSDKQCDTGSSVDKLIEEFPAVDFSKVDPVFPDKTSPAGSRYHFSKPALLARAQAALKKLYERPEKVIIVVSHSAFLRLAVSGYWYFNADYRIFDFAPMNDSGDLYRLEQHESTREKGGGLGRSWIDPIVLGSELPEEDPDANESGNGNGRGY
;
A
#
# COMPACT_ATOMS: atom_id res chain seq x y z
N MET A 1 4.33 2.23 4.28
CA MET A 1 3.55 2.09 3.03
C MET A 1 2.98 3.46 2.70
N GLN A 2 3.08 3.91 1.46
CA GLN A 2 2.44 5.16 1.01
C GLN A 2 1.16 4.84 0.23
N LYS A 3 0.26 5.81 0.14
CA LYS A 3 -1.02 5.69 -0.57
C LYS A 3 -0.82 5.54 -2.09
N ASN A 4 -1.86 5.08 -2.78
CA ASN A 4 -1.86 4.67 -4.19
C ASN A 4 -2.08 5.83 -5.19
N SER A 5 -1.59 7.03 -4.89
CA SER A 5 -1.52 8.13 -5.86
C SER A 5 -0.25 8.96 -5.66
N ASP A 6 0.08 9.78 -6.65
CA ASP A 6 1.18 10.73 -6.70
C ASP A 6 0.81 12.14 -6.20
N LYS A 7 -0.48 12.37 -5.89
CA LYS A 7 -0.97 13.64 -5.37
C LYS A 7 -0.14 14.10 -4.17
N GLN A 8 0.02 15.40 -4.01
CA GLN A 8 0.87 15.99 -2.97
C GLN A 8 0.49 15.54 -1.55
N CYS A 9 -0.78 15.25 -1.29
CA CYS A 9 -1.24 14.70 -0.01
C CYS A 9 -0.82 13.23 0.23
N ASP A 10 -0.39 12.51 -0.81
CA ASP A 10 -0.06 11.08 -0.81
C ASP A 10 1.45 10.79 -1.01
N THR A 11 2.24 11.77 -1.44
CA THR A 11 3.72 11.70 -1.58
C THR A 11 4.44 12.20 -0.33
N GLY A 12 3.97 13.30 0.28
CA GLY A 12 4.57 13.91 1.46
C GLY A 12 5.66 14.94 1.15
N SER A 13 6.34 15.44 2.19
CA SER A 13 7.43 16.41 2.07
C SER A 13 8.78 15.71 1.83
N SER A 14 9.77 16.43 1.28
CA SER A 14 11.14 15.90 1.14
C SER A 14 11.79 15.62 2.51
N VAL A 15 12.77 14.71 2.54
CA VAL A 15 13.51 14.38 3.77
C VAL A 15 14.18 15.61 4.37
N ASP A 16 14.77 16.48 3.55
CA ASP A 16 15.42 17.71 4.03
C ASP A 16 14.45 18.62 4.80
N LYS A 17 13.22 18.78 4.30
CA LYS A 17 12.17 19.55 4.98
C LYS A 17 11.72 18.88 6.27
N LEU A 18 11.61 17.56 6.28
CA LEU A 18 11.21 16.81 7.48
C LEU A 18 12.29 16.84 8.56
N ILE A 19 13.58 16.86 8.20
CA ILE A 19 14.69 17.03 9.14
C ILE A 19 14.63 18.42 9.79
N GLU A 20 14.34 19.46 9.00
CA GLU A 20 14.18 20.82 9.52
C GLU A 20 13.00 20.94 10.51
N GLU A 21 11.86 20.34 10.15
CA GLU A 21 10.62 20.42 10.95
C GLU A 21 10.66 19.49 12.19
N PHE A 22 11.30 18.33 12.07
CA PHE A 22 11.35 17.29 13.09
C PHE A 22 12.79 16.83 13.38
N PRO A 23 13.66 17.69 13.91
CA PRO A 23 15.08 17.40 14.08
C PRO A 23 15.38 16.26 15.07
N ALA A 24 14.41 15.88 15.90
CA ALA A 24 14.53 14.78 16.85
C ALA A 24 14.26 13.39 16.21
N VAL A 25 13.78 13.33 14.97
CA VAL A 25 13.43 12.08 14.29
C VAL A 25 14.60 11.59 13.45
N ASP A 26 14.92 10.31 13.55
CA ASP A 26 15.93 9.67 12.70
C ASP A 26 15.33 9.28 11.34
N PHE A 27 15.77 9.95 10.28
CA PHE A 27 15.37 9.67 8.89
C PHE A 27 16.34 8.76 8.14
N SER A 28 17.40 8.23 8.77
CA SER A 28 18.45 7.42 8.11
C SER A 28 17.95 6.12 7.46
N LYS A 29 16.74 5.67 7.83
CA LYS A 29 16.10 4.47 7.28
C LYS A 29 15.09 4.77 6.18
N VAL A 30 14.85 6.04 5.88
CA VAL A 30 14.00 6.43 4.75
C VAL A 30 14.74 6.10 3.45
N ASP A 31 14.03 5.50 2.51
CA ASP A 31 14.58 5.23 1.18
C ASP A 31 15.01 6.57 0.55
N PRO A 32 16.26 6.72 0.06
CA PRO A 32 16.72 7.97 -0.55
C PRO A 32 15.88 8.46 -1.73
N VAL A 33 15.11 7.57 -2.35
CA VAL A 33 14.18 7.90 -3.44
C VAL A 33 12.91 8.59 -2.94
N PHE A 34 12.56 8.47 -1.65
CA PHE A 34 11.39 9.15 -1.10
C PHE A 34 11.49 10.69 -1.22
N PRO A 35 10.40 11.41 -1.53
CA PRO A 35 9.02 10.94 -1.74
C PRO A 35 8.65 10.63 -3.20
N ASP A 36 9.63 10.44 -4.09
CA ASP A 36 9.44 10.30 -5.53
C ASP A 36 8.61 9.06 -5.89
N LYS A 37 7.58 9.29 -6.71
CA LYS A 37 6.66 8.27 -7.25
C LYS A 37 6.48 8.36 -8.76
N THR A 38 7.27 9.15 -9.47
CA THR A 38 7.09 9.37 -10.91
C THR A 38 8.36 9.06 -11.69
N SER A 39 9.54 9.32 -11.13
CA SER A 39 10.79 9.04 -11.86
C SER A 39 11.05 7.53 -12.04
N PRO A 40 11.93 7.14 -12.98
CA PRO A 40 12.39 5.75 -13.09
C PRO A 40 13.05 5.23 -11.81
N ALA A 41 13.75 6.08 -11.05
CA ALA A 41 14.30 5.71 -9.74
C ALA A 41 13.19 5.42 -8.72
N GLY A 42 12.08 6.16 -8.82
CA GLY A 42 10.83 5.99 -8.07
C GLY A 42 9.91 4.87 -8.54
N SER A 43 10.28 4.08 -9.56
CA SER A 43 9.42 3.06 -10.18
C SER A 43 8.77 2.08 -9.20
N ARG A 44 9.49 1.71 -8.13
CA ARG A 44 8.95 0.86 -7.06
C ARG A 44 7.79 1.49 -6.28
N TYR A 45 7.62 2.80 -6.35
CA TYR A 45 6.62 3.58 -5.64
C TYR A 45 5.46 4.06 -6.53
N HIS A 46 5.55 3.84 -7.84
CA HIS A 46 4.49 4.06 -8.82
C HIS A 46 3.15 3.50 -8.35
N PHE A 47 2.07 4.13 -8.78
CA PHE A 47 0.70 3.70 -8.45
C PHE A 47 0.13 2.68 -9.43
N SER A 48 0.97 2.12 -10.31
CA SER A 48 0.62 1.01 -11.19
C SER A 48 0.34 -0.28 -10.40
N LYS A 49 -0.47 -1.15 -10.99
CA LYS A 49 -0.85 -2.45 -10.45
C LYS A 49 0.39 -3.31 -10.12
N PRO A 50 1.39 -3.46 -11.01
CA PRO A 50 2.59 -4.24 -10.68
C PRO A 50 3.35 -3.67 -9.49
N ALA A 51 3.55 -2.34 -9.43
CA ALA A 51 4.29 -1.69 -8.36
C ALA A 51 3.57 -1.80 -7.00
N LEU A 52 2.24 -1.63 -6.97
CA LEU A 52 1.44 -1.76 -5.76
C LEU A 52 1.38 -3.19 -5.24
N LEU A 53 1.14 -4.17 -6.12
CA LEU A 53 1.11 -5.59 -5.74
C LEU A 53 2.50 -6.07 -5.26
N ALA A 54 3.57 -5.67 -5.93
CA ALA A 54 4.94 -5.98 -5.50
C ALA A 54 5.25 -5.38 -4.12
N ARG A 55 4.84 -4.13 -3.86
CA ARG A 55 4.99 -3.50 -2.53
C ARG A 55 4.19 -4.23 -1.45
N ALA A 56 2.96 -4.65 -1.76
CA ALA A 56 2.14 -5.42 -0.83
C ALA A 56 2.80 -6.76 -0.48
N GLN A 57 3.28 -7.51 -1.47
CA GLN A 57 3.97 -8.79 -1.26
C GLN A 57 5.28 -8.62 -0.49
N ALA A 58 6.08 -7.60 -0.80
CA ALA A 58 7.29 -7.31 -0.04
C ALA A 58 7.01 -6.96 1.43
N ALA A 59 5.90 -6.27 1.69
CA ALA A 59 5.47 -5.99 3.06
C ALA A 59 4.94 -7.24 3.77
N LEU A 60 4.09 -8.03 3.11
CA LEU A 60 3.55 -9.28 3.66
C LEU A 60 4.68 -10.26 4.00
N LYS A 61 5.68 -10.43 3.12
CA LYS A 61 6.90 -11.20 3.40
C LYS A 61 7.57 -10.74 4.69
N LYS A 62 7.83 -9.43 4.81
CA LYS A 62 8.46 -8.85 6.00
C LYS A 62 7.62 -9.07 7.26
N LEU A 63 6.30 -9.06 7.16
CA LEU A 63 5.40 -9.31 8.29
C LEU A 63 5.34 -10.80 8.66
N TYR A 64 5.39 -11.69 7.67
CA TYR A 64 5.40 -13.14 7.86
C TYR A 64 6.67 -13.63 8.56
N GLU A 65 7.82 -13.03 8.23
CA GLU A 65 9.12 -13.37 8.81
C GLU A 65 9.32 -12.87 10.26
N ARG A 66 8.35 -12.14 10.80
CA ARG A 66 8.44 -11.56 12.15
C ARG A 66 8.09 -12.58 13.23
N PRO A 67 8.75 -12.52 14.40
CA PRO A 67 8.49 -13.45 15.50
C PRO A 67 7.25 -13.09 16.32
N GLU A 68 6.69 -11.89 16.17
CA GLU A 68 5.53 -11.46 16.95
C GLU A 68 4.27 -12.24 16.58
N LYS A 69 3.51 -12.66 17.60
CA LYS A 69 2.24 -13.39 17.41
C LYS A 69 1.12 -12.52 16.86
N VAL A 70 1.17 -11.22 17.12
CA VAL A 70 0.16 -10.24 16.70
C VAL A 70 0.89 -9.00 16.23
N ILE A 71 0.55 -8.54 15.02
CA ILE A 71 1.12 -7.34 14.42
C ILE A 71 -0.02 -6.41 14.03
N ILE A 72 0.05 -5.16 14.49
CA ILE A 72 -0.89 -4.12 14.10
C ILE A 72 -0.30 -3.33 12.94
N VAL A 73 -1.00 -3.32 11.81
CA VAL A 73 -0.63 -2.54 10.62
C VAL A 73 -1.58 -1.37 10.48
N VAL A 74 -1.05 -0.15 10.62
CA VAL A 74 -1.79 1.09 10.33
C VAL A 74 -1.41 1.54 8.92
N SER A 75 -2.41 1.69 8.06
CA SER A 75 -2.21 2.03 6.65
C SER A 75 -3.44 2.71 6.06
N HIS A 76 -3.40 3.04 4.77
CA HIS A 76 -4.50 3.68 4.06
C HIS A 76 -5.43 2.64 3.40
N SER A 77 -6.72 2.96 3.40
CA SER A 77 -7.79 2.10 2.90
C SER A 77 -7.54 1.61 1.48
N ALA A 78 -7.15 2.50 0.56
CA ALA A 78 -6.95 2.15 -0.84
C ALA A 78 -5.82 1.14 -1.04
N PHE A 79 -4.68 1.30 -0.34
CA PHE A 79 -3.58 0.34 -0.42
C PHE A 79 -3.98 -1.02 0.17
N LEU A 80 -4.62 -1.02 1.35
CA LEU A 80 -5.07 -2.24 2.01
C LEU A 80 -6.12 -2.98 1.17
N ARG A 81 -7.07 -2.25 0.57
CA ARG A 81 -8.14 -2.79 -0.28
C ARG A 81 -7.60 -3.35 -1.59
N LEU A 82 -6.83 -2.55 -2.33
CA LEU A 82 -6.45 -2.87 -3.70
C LEU A 82 -5.25 -3.80 -3.83
N ALA A 83 -4.34 -3.80 -2.85
CA ALA A 83 -3.07 -4.51 -3.00
C ALA A 83 -2.81 -5.57 -1.91
N VAL A 84 -3.37 -5.41 -0.70
CA VAL A 84 -3.02 -6.28 0.44
C VAL A 84 -4.09 -7.33 0.75
N SER A 85 -5.34 -6.92 0.91
CA SER A 85 -6.37 -7.74 1.56
C SER A 85 -7.65 -7.94 0.75
N GLY A 86 -7.96 -7.08 -0.22
CA GLY A 86 -9.17 -7.22 -1.03
C GLY A 86 -10.44 -6.75 -0.33
N TYR A 87 -10.34 -6.05 0.80
CA TYR A 87 -11.50 -5.63 1.58
C TYR A 87 -11.56 -4.12 1.81
N TRP A 88 -12.76 -3.62 2.08
CA TRP A 88 -13.00 -2.19 2.33
C TRP A 88 -12.62 -1.78 3.76
N TYR A 89 -12.11 -0.55 3.90
CA TYR A 89 -11.75 0.07 5.16
C TYR A 89 -12.27 1.52 5.18
N PHE A 90 -13.34 1.78 5.92
CA PHE A 90 -13.79 3.13 6.23
C PHE A 90 -13.03 3.68 7.43
N ASN A 91 -13.22 4.98 7.71
CA ASN A 91 -12.41 5.69 8.69
C ASN A 91 -12.38 4.98 10.05
N ALA A 92 -11.14 4.67 10.49
CA ALA A 92 -10.80 3.95 11.72
C ALA A 92 -11.32 2.51 11.84
N ASP A 93 -11.86 1.93 10.77
CA ASP A 93 -12.25 0.51 10.77
C ASP A 93 -11.01 -0.40 10.66
N TYR A 94 -11.14 -1.64 11.12
CA TYR A 94 -10.05 -2.61 11.15
C TYR A 94 -10.53 -4.01 10.72
N ARG A 95 -9.58 -4.83 10.29
CA ARG A 95 -9.82 -6.23 9.93
C ARG A 95 -8.73 -7.10 10.54
N ILE A 96 -9.11 -8.31 10.91
CA ILE A 96 -8.21 -9.31 11.49
C ILE A 96 -7.96 -10.38 10.42
N PHE A 97 -6.70 -10.73 10.23
CA PHE A 97 -6.29 -11.74 9.26
C PHE A 97 -5.26 -12.68 9.87
N ASP A 98 -5.33 -13.92 9.41
CA ASP A 98 -4.25 -14.89 9.52
C ASP A 98 -3.56 -15.02 8.16
N PHE A 99 -2.29 -15.43 8.16
CA PHE A 99 -1.63 -15.84 6.92
C PHE A 99 -2.17 -17.21 6.49
N ALA A 100 -2.57 -17.30 5.23
CA ALA A 100 -2.92 -18.59 4.64
C ALA A 100 -1.70 -19.53 4.65
N PRO A 101 -1.91 -20.87 4.67
CA PRO A 101 -0.82 -21.82 4.51
C PRO A 101 0.02 -21.55 3.26
N MET A 102 1.35 -21.52 3.40
CA MET A 102 2.30 -21.52 2.30
C MET A 102 2.74 -22.96 2.05
N ASN A 103 2.58 -23.44 0.81
CA ASN A 103 3.00 -24.79 0.44
C ASN A 103 4.43 -24.77 -0.09
N ASP A 104 4.80 -23.71 -0.81
CA ASP A 104 6.12 -23.53 -1.42
C ASP A 104 6.70 -22.12 -1.17
N SER A 105 8.02 -22.00 -1.24
CA SER A 105 8.73 -20.72 -1.10
C SER A 105 8.47 -19.71 -2.23
N GLY A 106 7.85 -20.14 -3.32
CA GLY A 106 7.44 -19.30 -4.46
C GLY A 106 5.99 -18.81 -4.39
N ASP A 107 5.22 -19.26 -3.40
CA ASP A 107 3.83 -18.87 -3.25
C ASP A 107 3.70 -17.39 -2.87
N LEU A 108 2.67 -16.75 -3.41
CA LEU A 108 2.28 -15.41 -2.95
C LEU A 108 1.74 -15.48 -1.53
N TYR A 109 2.11 -14.50 -0.71
CA TYR A 109 1.56 -14.34 0.62
C TYR A 109 0.09 -13.97 0.50
N ARG A 110 -0.78 -14.77 1.12
CA ARG A 110 -2.24 -14.58 1.14
C ARG A 110 -2.71 -14.42 2.58
N LEU A 111 -3.78 -13.64 2.73
CA LEU A 111 -4.42 -13.37 4.01
C LEU A 111 -5.82 -13.95 4.03
N GLU A 112 -6.17 -14.62 5.12
CA GLU A 112 -7.50 -15.15 5.38
C GLU A 112 -8.15 -14.28 6.46
N GLN A 113 -9.27 -13.62 6.13
CA GLN A 113 -9.94 -12.73 7.08
C GLN A 113 -10.68 -13.56 8.14
N HIS A 114 -10.42 -13.24 9.41
CA HIS A 114 -11.12 -13.83 10.53
C HIS A 114 -12.62 -13.48 10.51
N GLU A 115 -13.47 -14.48 10.75
CA GLU A 115 -14.94 -14.40 10.65
C GLU A 115 -15.52 -13.23 11.47
N SER A 116 -14.99 -13.01 12.68
CA SER A 116 -15.43 -11.94 13.59
C SER A 116 -15.43 -10.53 12.99
N THR A 117 -14.59 -10.29 11.97
CA THR A 117 -14.54 -9.02 11.22
C THR A 117 -15.08 -9.15 9.81
N ARG A 118 -15.12 -10.36 9.22
CA ARG A 118 -15.60 -10.59 7.86
C ARG A 118 -17.10 -10.34 7.75
N GLU A 119 -17.88 -10.95 8.62
CA GLU A 119 -19.35 -10.92 8.56
C GLU A 119 -19.96 -9.54 8.82
N LYS A 120 -19.20 -8.67 9.48
CA LYS A 120 -19.65 -7.33 9.87
C LYS A 120 -19.15 -6.23 8.92
N GLY A 121 -18.23 -6.57 8.00
CA GLY A 121 -17.58 -5.57 7.16
C GLY A 121 -16.53 -4.75 7.93
N GLY A 122 -15.84 -5.37 8.88
CA GLY A 122 -14.84 -4.75 9.74
C GLY A 122 -15.19 -4.85 11.23
N GLY A 123 -14.21 -4.58 12.08
CA GLY A 123 -14.38 -4.63 13.54
C GLY A 123 -15.30 -3.53 14.09
N LEU A 124 -15.43 -2.40 13.39
CA LEU A 124 -16.44 -1.39 13.69
C LEU A 124 -17.77 -1.62 12.96
N GLY A 125 -17.81 -2.58 12.04
CA GLY A 125 -18.99 -2.91 11.23
C GLY A 125 -19.42 -1.80 10.27
N ARG A 126 -18.47 -0.98 9.78
CA ARG A 126 -18.77 0.22 8.98
C ARG A 126 -18.47 0.04 7.51
N SER A 127 -17.50 -0.79 7.17
CA SER A 127 -17.07 -0.99 5.78
C SER A 127 -17.94 -2.02 5.07
N TRP A 128 -17.86 -2.08 3.75
CA TRP A 128 -18.58 -3.10 2.99
C TRP A 128 -18.02 -4.50 3.23
N ILE A 129 -18.91 -5.49 3.16
CA ILE A 129 -18.57 -6.91 3.37
C ILE A 129 -17.96 -7.49 2.10
N ASP A 130 -18.44 -7.09 0.94
CA ASP A 130 -18.06 -7.68 -0.34
C ASP A 130 -16.56 -7.49 -0.63
N PRO A 131 -15.82 -8.57 -0.94
CA PRO A 131 -14.44 -8.48 -1.34
C PRO A 131 -14.31 -7.94 -2.76
N ILE A 132 -13.14 -7.42 -3.07
CA ILE A 132 -12.71 -7.13 -4.43
C ILE A 132 -11.54 -8.03 -4.82
N VAL A 133 -11.30 -8.16 -6.12
CA VAL A 133 -10.10 -8.81 -6.64
C VAL A 133 -8.92 -7.85 -6.50
N LEU A 134 -7.81 -8.32 -5.94
CA LEU A 134 -6.60 -7.51 -5.82
C LEU A 134 -6.16 -6.98 -7.18
N GLY A 135 -5.90 -5.67 -7.25
CA GLY A 135 -5.47 -4.97 -8.45
C GLY A 135 -6.55 -4.76 -9.51
N SER A 136 -7.82 -5.11 -9.29
CA SER A 136 -8.86 -4.97 -10.32
C SER A 136 -9.17 -3.53 -10.73
N GLU A 137 -8.91 -2.57 -9.84
CA GLU A 137 -9.14 -1.13 -10.07
C GLU A 137 -7.83 -0.35 -10.19
N LEU A 138 -6.70 -1.02 -10.43
CA LEU A 138 -5.39 -0.39 -10.58
C LEU A 138 -5.00 -0.31 -12.06
N PRO A 139 -4.31 0.77 -12.48
CA PRO A 139 -3.83 0.88 -13.85
C PRO A 139 -2.70 -0.12 -14.11
N GLU A 140 -2.67 -0.75 -15.28
CA GLU A 140 -1.62 -1.74 -15.62
C GLU A 140 -0.24 -1.09 -15.76
N GLU A 141 -0.19 0.10 -16.34
CA GLU A 141 1.01 0.93 -16.51
C GLU A 141 0.90 2.20 -15.67
N ASP A 142 2.03 2.87 -15.44
CA ASP A 142 2.02 4.23 -14.89
C ASP A 142 1.52 5.18 -16.00
N PRO A 143 0.32 5.80 -15.87
CA PRO A 143 -0.23 6.64 -16.91
C PRO A 143 0.64 7.87 -17.19
N ASP A 144 1.48 8.31 -16.24
CA ASP A 144 2.34 9.49 -16.39
C ASP A 144 3.67 9.16 -17.08
N ALA A 145 4.04 7.86 -17.16
CA ALA A 145 5.25 7.44 -17.86
C ALA A 145 5.20 7.74 -19.37
N ASN A 146 3.99 7.71 -19.96
CA ASN A 146 3.78 7.98 -21.38
C ASN A 146 3.65 9.47 -21.73
N GLU A 147 3.42 10.36 -20.76
CA GLU A 147 3.30 11.81 -21.01
C GLU A 147 4.67 12.51 -21.14
N SER A 148 5.74 11.92 -20.60
CA SER A 148 7.12 12.42 -20.79
C SER A 148 7.62 12.38 -22.26
N GLY A 149 6.88 11.72 -23.17
CA GLY A 149 7.21 11.59 -24.58
C GLY A 149 6.50 12.56 -25.52
N ASN A 150 5.50 13.32 -25.06
CA ASN A 150 4.80 14.26 -25.94
C ASN A 150 4.26 15.45 -25.15
N GLY A 151 4.96 16.58 -25.25
CA GLY A 151 4.48 17.84 -24.73
C GLY A 151 3.14 18.20 -25.37
N ASN A 152 2.06 18.04 -24.60
CA ASN A 152 0.95 18.98 -24.54
C ASN A 152 -0.03 18.53 -23.47
N GLY A 153 -0.06 19.31 -22.39
CA GLY A 153 -0.83 18.98 -21.21
C GLY A 153 -2.34 18.93 -21.42
N ARG A 154 -3.00 18.28 -20.46
CA ARG A 154 -4.30 18.66 -19.92
C ARG A 154 -4.42 18.04 -18.54
N GLY A 155 -4.50 18.91 -17.53
CA GLY A 155 -4.59 18.51 -16.14
C GLY A 155 -5.89 17.77 -15.80
N TYR A 156 -5.77 16.98 -14.74
CA TYR A 156 -6.83 16.61 -13.81
C TYR A 156 -6.26 16.58 -12.39
#